data_AF-A0A1B6IVG5-F1
#
_entry.id   AF-A0A1B6IVG5-F1
#
_cell.length_a   1.000
_cell.length_b   1.000
_cell.length_c   1.000
_cell.angle_alpha   90.00
_cell.angle_beta   90.00
_cell.angle_gamma   90.00
#
_symmetry.space_group_name_H-M   'P 1'
#
loop_
_entity.id
_entity.type
_entity.pdbx_description
1 polymer ?
#
loop_
_entity_poly.entity_id
_entity_poly.type
_entity_poly.pdbx_seq_one_letter_code
_entity_poly.pdbx_strand_id
1 'polypeptide(L)'
;HLQNYQEMGKKMDLSPRKCAVAKVLLEAQHYTQTEIAHRLNISQKSVSRIKKTLDINGIYKSSRIGKCGRKKALSPRMARKLKNMTLVNRKMTSTDLSDHLRDYGTNASPRTIRKTMNG
;
A
#
# COMPACT_ATOMS: atom_id res chain seq x y z
N HIS A 1 33.65 -10.07 -9.85
CA HIS A 1 32.95 -10.91 -8.85
C HIS A 1 32.32 -10.01 -7.79
N LEU A 2 31.00 -9.80 -7.80
CA LEU A 2 30.30 -9.10 -6.71
C LEU A 2 29.80 -10.16 -5.71
N GLN A 3 30.39 -10.16 -4.52
CA GLN A 3 30.18 -11.11 -3.42
C GLN A 3 28.71 -11.14 -2.93
N ASN A 4 28.28 -12.32 -2.47
CA ASN A 4 27.01 -12.56 -1.80
C ASN A 4 26.95 -11.79 -0.48
N TYR A 5 25.99 -10.87 -0.32
CA TYR A 5 25.75 -10.14 0.93
C TYR A 5 24.30 -10.27 1.35
N GLN A 6 24.07 -10.49 2.65
CA GLN A 6 22.76 -10.67 3.25
C GLN A 6 21.81 -9.52 2.92
N GLU A 7 20.67 -9.86 2.30
CA GLU A 7 19.60 -8.94 1.95
C GLU A 7 18.80 -8.54 3.21
N MET A 8 19.08 -7.35 3.75
CA MET A 8 18.17 -6.71 4.70
C MET A 8 17.01 -6.08 3.92
N GLY A 9 15.96 -6.87 3.67
CA GLY A 9 14.74 -6.49 2.95
C GLY A 9 13.80 -7.70 2.75
N LYS A 10 12.55 -7.48 2.33
CA LYS A 10 11.71 -8.61 1.87
C LYS A 10 12.38 -9.23 0.65
N LYS A 11 12.54 -10.56 0.62
CA LYS A 11 13.22 -11.36 -0.43
C LYS A 11 12.89 -10.99 -1.90
N MET A 12 11.78 -10.29 -2.14
CA MET A 12 11.32 -9.91 -3.49
C MET A 12 11.70 -8.48 -3.92
N ASP A 13 12.08 -7.61 -2.98
CA ASP A 13 12.37 -6.21 -3.29
C ASP A 13 13.84 -6.04 -3.73
N LEU A 14 14.12 -5.03 -4.56
CA LEU A 14 15.51 -4.70 -4.91
C LEU A 14 16.25 -4.23 -3.67
N SER A 15 17.48 -4.72 -3.50
CA SER A 15 18.32 -4.31 -2.38
C SER A 15 18.60 -2.80 -2.43
N PRO A 16 18.61 -2.10 -1.28
CA PRO A 16 18.88 -0.66 -1.22
C PRO A 16 20.20 -0.28 -1.91
N ARG A 17 21.22 -1.14 -1.82
CA ARG A 17 22.51 -0.94 -2.47
C ARG A 17 22.41 -0.98 -3.99
N LYS A 18 21.69 -1.95 -4.56
CA LYS A 18 21.47 -2.01 -6.02
C LYS A 18 20.71 -0.76 -6.51
N CYS A 19 19.76 -0.27 -5.74
CA CYS A 19 19.05 0.98 -6.04
C CYS A 19 19.96 2.21 -5.97
N ALA A 20 20.83 2.30 -4.96
CA ALA A 20 21.78 3.39 -4.83
C ALA A 20 22.80 3.42 -5.97
N VAL A 21 23.36 2.26 -6.35
CA VAL A 21 24.29 2.18 -7.48
C VAL A 21 23.57 2.50 -8.80
N ALA A 22 22.36 1.99 -9.01
CA ALA A 22 21.55 2.34 -10.19
C ALA A 22 21.30 3.85 -10.27
N LYS A 23 21.02 4.51 -9.14
CA LYS A 23 20.82 5.97 -9.07
C LYS A 23 22.07 6.72 -9.52
N VAL A 24 23.24 6.39 -8.96
CA VAL A 24 24.51 7.03 -9.33
C VAL A 24 24.82 6.85 -10.82
N LEU A 25 24.61 5.64 -11.36
CA LEU A 25 24.85 5.37 -12.79
C LEU A 25 23.87 6.10 -13.71
N LEU A 26 22.61 6.28 -13.28
CA LEU A 26 21.60 7.04 -14.02
C LEU A 26 21.91 8.55 -14.01
N GLU A 27 22.39 9.08 -12.89
CA GLU A 27 22.79 10.49 -12.76
C GLU A 27 24.05 10.83 -13.58
N ALA A 28 25.00 9.89 -13.67
CA ALA A 28 26.22 10.06 -14.45
C ALA A 28 26.02 10.03 -15.98
N GLN A 29 24.87 9.54 -16.46
CA GLN A 29 24.47 9.48 -17.89
C GLN A 29 25.45 8.77 -18.86
N HIS A 30 26.49 8.09 -18.37
CA HIS A 30 27.45 7.36 -19.20
C HIS A 30 26.95 6.01 -19.74
N TYR A 31 25.89 5.47 -19.15
CA TYR A 31 25.37 4.15 -19.48
C TYR A 31 23.90 4.20 -19.83
N THR A 32 23.51 3.39 -20.81
CA THR A 32 22.10 3.13 -21.11
C THR A 32 21.45 2.33 -19.99
N GLN A 33 20.12 2.42 -19.87
CA GLN A 33 19.37 1.66 -18.86
C GLN A 33 19.57 0.14 -19.01
N THR A 34 19.77 -0.33 -20.24
CA THR A 34 20.05 -1.74 -20.55
C THR A 34 21.41 -2.17 -19.99
N GLU A 35 22.46 -1.37 -20.22
CA GLU A 35 23.80 -1.65 -19.67
C GLU A 35 23.82 -1.62 -18.14
N ILE A 36 23.11 -0.68 -17.52
CA ILE A 36 22.96 -0.59 -16.06
C ILE A 36 22.28 -1.86 -15.53
N ALA A 37 21.23 -2.33 -16.21
CA ALA A 37 20.51 -3.55 -15.86
C ALA A 37 21.42 -4.80 -15.91
N HIS A 38 22.23 -4.92 -16.97
CA HIS A 38 23.22 -5.99 -17.09
C HIS A 38 24.29 -5.92 -15.99
N ARG A 39 24.84 -4.73 -15.71
CA ARG A 39 25.87 -4.52 -14.67
C ARG A 39 25.38 -4.86 -13.26
N LEU A 40 24.12 -4.56 -12.96
CA LEU A 40 23.52 -4.77 -11.64
C LEU A 40 22.76 -6.10 -11.49
N ASN A 41 22.68 -6.88 -12.56
CA ASN A 41 21.90 -8.10 -12.67
C ASN A 41 20.46 -7.90 -12.14
N ILE A 42 19.76 -6.94 -12.73
CA ILE A 42 18.35 -6.62 -12.47
C ILE A 42 17.61 -6.42 -13.78
N SER A 43 16.28 -6.48 -13.77
CA SER A 43 15.50 -6.20 -14.98
C SER A 43 15.66 -4.74 -15.41
N GLN A 44 15.69 -4.50 -16.73
CA GLN A 44 15.67 -3.16 -17.31
C GLN A 44 14.43 -2.35 -16.86
N LYS A 45 13.31 -3.04 -16.61
CA LYS A 45 12.10 -2.44 -16.03
C LYS A 45 12.31 -1.90 -14.61
N SER A 46 13.14 -2.55 -13.80
CA SER A 46 13.51 -2.06 -12.47
C SER A 46 14.32 -0.76 -12.56
N VAL A 47 15.29 -0.70 -13.49
CA VAL A 47 16.07 0.52 -13.75
C VAL A 47 15.17 1.65 -14.24
N SER A 48 14.24 1.37 -15.16
CA SER A 48 13.26 2.34 -15.65
C SER A 48 12.38 2.91 -14.53
N ARG A 49 11.94 2.07 -13.58
CA ARG A 49 11.18 2.54 -12.39
C ARG A 49 12.03 3.44 -11.48
N ILE A 50 13.29 3.11 -11.27
CA ILE A 50 14.22 3.93 -10.50
C ILE A 50 14.37 5.30 -11.19
N LYS A 51 14.65 5.31 -12.50
CA LYS A 51 14.77 6.55 -13.30
C LYS A 51 13.52 7.44 -13.17
N LYS A 52 12.33 6.88 -13.40
CA LYS A 52 11.06 7.63 -13.24
C LYS A 52 10.89 8.23 -11.84
N THR A 53 11.39 7.55 -10.81
CA THR A 53 11.31 8.06 -9.43
C THR A 53 12.29 9.22 -9.21
N LEU A 54 13.48 9.16 -9.82
CA LEU A 54 14.45 10.26 -9.81
C LEU A 54 13.92 11.49 -10.54
N ASP A 55 13.33 11.30 -11.72
CA ASP A 55 12.76 12.39 -12.52
C ASP A 55 11.62 13.13 -11.78
N ILE A 56 10.91 12.45 -10.86
CA ILE A 56 9.83 13.01 -10.04
C ILE A 56 10.36 13.66 -8.73
N ASN A 57 11.69 13.79 -8.56
CA ASN A 57 12.36 14.28 -7.35
C ASN A 57 12.11 13.42 -6.10
N GLY A 58 11.87 12.11 -6.29
CA GLY A 58 11.58 11.18 -5.20
C GLY A 58 12.82 10.43 -4.69
N ILE A 59 12.88 10.21 -3.38
CA ILE A 59 13.69 9.12 -2.82
C ILE A 59 13.08 7.80 -3.31
N TYR A 60 13.87 6.93 -3.95
CA TYR A 60 13.41 5.58 -4.30
C TYR A 60 13.07 4.82 -3.01
N LYS A 61 11.78 4.76 -2.69
CA LYS A 61 11.23 4.01 -1.56
C LYS A 61 10.29 2.97 -2.13
N SER A 62 10.49 1.70 -1.78
CA SER A 62 9.58 0.60 -2.10
C SER A 62 8.28 0.68 -1.28
N SER A 63 7.65 1.85 -1.20
CA SER A 63 6.31 1.96 -0.63
C SER A 63 5.30 1.52 -1.68
N ARG A 64 4.33 0.69 -1.30
CA ARG A 64 3.12 0.50 -2.11
C ARG A 64 2.46 1.86 -2.31
N ILE A 65 2.51 2.38 -3.53
CA ILE A 65 1.81 3.63 -3.89
C ILE A 65 0.34 3.26 -4.09
N GLY A 66 -0.53 3.75 -3.21
CA GLY A 66 -1.98 3.69 -3.38
C GLY A 66 -2.76 3.42 -2.10
N LYS A 67 -3.95 4.01 -2.00
CA LYS A 67 -5.02 3.55 -1.11
C LYS A 67 -5.55 2.26 -1.72
N CYS A 68 -4.90 1.13 -1.44
CA CYS A 68 -5.38 -0.15 -1.95
C CYS A 68 -6.77 -0.44 -1.35
N GLY A 69 -7.73 -0.81 -2.21
CA GLY A 69 -9.09 -1.15 -1.83
C GLY A 69 -10.09 0.01 -1.91
N ARG A 70 -11.36 -0.36 -2.08
CA ARG A 70 -12.49 0.57 -2.04
C ARG A 70 -12.55 1.25 -0.67
N LYS A 71 -12.80 2.57 -0.63
CA LYS A 71 -13.04 3.30 0.62
C LYS A 71 -14.15 2.59 1.41
N LYS A 72 -13.96 2.43 2.72
CA LYS A 72 -14.97 1.85 3.60
C LYS A 72 -16.25 2.69 3.52
N ALA A 73 -17.40 2.01 3.49
CA ALA A 73 -18.71 2.67 3.49
C ALA A 73 -19.00 3.38 4.83
N LEU A 74 -18.44 2.86 5.93
CA LEU A 74 -18.53 3.47 7.25
C LEU A 74 -17.32 4.37 7.51
N SER A 75 -17.59 5.60 7.94
CA SER A 75 -16.55 6.46 8.50
C SER A 75 -16.05 5.90 9.84
N PRO A 76 -14.82 6.24 10.27
CA PRO A 76 -14.30 5.78 11.57
C PRO A 76 -15.21 6.15 12.75
N ARG A 77 -15.84 7.33 12.70
CA ARG A 77 -16.79 7.77 13.72
C ARG A 77 -18.03 6.87 13.77
N MET A 78 -18.58 6.53 12.61
CA MET A 78 -19.77 5.68 12.53
C MET A 78 -19.48 4.23 12.90
N ALA A 79 -18.30 3.71 12.56
CA ALA A 79 -17.87 2.39 12.99
C ALA A 79 -17.76 2.29 14.52
N ARG A 80 -17.25 3.33 15.19
CA ARG A 80 -17.24 3.40 16.68
C ARG A 80 -18.66 3.43 17.25
N LYS A 81 -19.56 4.21 16.63
CA LYS A 81 -20.95 4.30 17.08
C LYS A 81 -21.68 2.95 16.92
N LEU A 82 -21.51 2.29 15.79
CA LEU A 82 -21.99 0.92 15.55
C LEU A 82 -21.53 -0.03 16.67
N LYS A 83 -20.22 0.00 17.00
CA LYS A 83 -19.68 -0.83 18.09
C LYS A 83 -20.35 -0.52 19.44
N ASN A 84 -20.53 0.76 19.78
CA ASN A 84 -21.20 1.15 21.01
C ASN A 84 -22.67 0.68 21.06
N MET A 85 -23.40 0.80 19.96
CA MET A 85 -24.78 0.30 19.87
C MET A 85 -24.87 -1.21 20.12
N THR A 86 -23.94 -1.98 19.54
CA THR A 86 -23.89 -3.44 19.73
C THR A 86 -23.50 -3.83 21.16
N LEU A 87 -22.76 -2.98 21.87
CA LEU A 87 -22.40 -3.21 23.28
C LEU A 87 -23.57 -2.92 24.22
N VAL A 88 -24.36 -1.89 23.93
CA VAL A 88 -25.56 -1.54 24.71
C VAL A 88 -26.67 -2.56 24.51
N ASN A 89 -26.88 -3.03 23.28
CA ASN A 89 -27.87 -4.06 22.98
C ASN A 89 -27.28 -5.13 22.06
N ARG A 90 -26.82 -6.23 22.66
CA ARG A 90 -26.19 -7.35 21.95
C ARG A 90 -27.15 -8.17 21.08
N LYS A 91 -28.46 -8.04 21.27
CA LYS A 91 -29.49 -8.77 20.50
C LYS A 91 -29.98 -7.99 19.28
N MET A 92 -29.52 -6.75 19.11
CA MET A 92 -29.94 -5.89 17.99
C MET A 92 -29.51 -6.50 16.65
N THR A 93 -30.41 -6.58 15.68
CA THR A 93 -30.11 -7.22 14.40
C THR A 93 -29.30 -6.29 13.49
N SER A 94 -28.65 -6.87 12.48
CA SER A 94 -27.93 -6.07 11.46
C SER A 94 -28.84 -5.14 10.65
N THR A 95 -30.14 -5.41 10.60
CA THR A 95 -31.13 -4.58 9.92
C THR A 95 -31.45 -3.36 10.80
N ASP A 96 -31.74 -3.58 12.08
CA ASP A 96 -32.02 -2.50 13.03
C ASP A 96 -30.81 -1.55 13.16
N LEU A 97 -29.60 -2.09 13.19
CA LEU A 97 -28.36 -1.29 13.20
C LEU A 97 -28.20 -0.46 11.92
N SER A 98 -28.65 -0.97 10.77
CA SER A 98 -28.63 -0.24 9.50
C SER A 98 -29.60 0.94 9.53
N ASP A 99 -30.81 0.72 10.03
CA ASP A 99 -31.84 1.74 10.10
C ASP A 99 -31.43 2.85 11.07
N HIS A 100 -30.91 2.50 12.25
CA HIS A 100 -30.36 3.49 13.17
C HIS A 100 -29.17 4.27 12.58
N LEU A 101 -28.27 3.62 11.84
CA LEU A 101 -27.15 4.32 11.19
C LEU A 101 -27.62 5.26 10.07
N ARG A 102 -28.77 4.97 9.45
CA ARG A 102 -29.42 5.85 8.48
C ARG A 102 -29.88 7.15 9.14
N ASP A 103 -30.41 7.11 10.35
CA ASP A 103 -30.78 8.30 11.13
C ASP A 103 -29.57 9.22 11.41
N TYR A 104 -28.38 8.63 11.52
CA TYR A 104 -27.11 9.35 11.64
C TYR A 104 -26.49 9.77 10.30
N GLY A 105 -27.25 9.68 9.20
CA GLY A 105 -26.84 10.10 7.87
C GLY A 105 -25.89 9.14 7.15
N THR A 106 -25.81 7.87 7.58
CA THR A 106 -24.94 6.86 6.96
C THR A 106 -25.74 5.69 6.42
N ASN A 107 -25.82 5.59 5.09
CA ASN A 107 -26.52 4.48 4.44
C ASN A 107 -25.58 3.28 4.24
N ALA A 108 -25.43 2.46 5.29
CA ALA A 108 -24.63 1.24 5.26
C ALA A 108 -25.55 0.01 5.18
N SER A 109 -25.36 -0.86 4.18
CA SER A 109 -26.17 -2.08 4.07
C SER A 109 -26.00 -3.01 5.28
N PRO A 110 -27.00 -3.84 5.64
CA PRO A 110 -26.86 -4.85 6.69
C PRO A 110 -25.65 -5.79 6.49
N ARG A 111 -25.32 -6.11 5.23
CA ARG A 111 -24.13 -6.89 4.87
C ARG A 111 -22.82 -6.17 5.23
N THR A 112 -22.77 -4.84 5.02
CA THR A 112 -21.64 -4.00 5.41
C THR A 112 -21.45 -4.00 6.92
N ILE A 113 -22.54 -3.95 7.68
CA ILE A 113 -22.53 -3.98 9.15
C ILE A 113 -21.96 -5.31 9.64
N ARG A 114 -22.48 -6.45 9.17
CA ARG A 114 -21.96 -7.78 9.54
C ARG A 114 -20.46 -7.93 9.22
N LYS A 115 -20.04 -7.50 8.02
CA LYS A 115 -18.61 -7.50 7.64
C LYS A 115 -17.74 -6.65 8.57
N THR A 116 -18.29 -5.56 9.09
CA THR A 116 -17.57 -4.64 9.99
C THR A 116 -17.51 -5.16 11.42
N MET A 117 -18.51 -5.94 11.85
CA MET A 117 -18.55 -6.55 13.18
C MET A 117 -17.73 -7.84 13.29
N ASN A 118 -17.63 -8.61 12.19
CA ASN A 118 -16.98 -9.92 12.18
C ASN A 118 -15.48 -9.88 11.80
N GLY A 119 -14.94 -8.70 11.48
CA GLY A 119 -13.53 -8.51 11.09
C GLY A 119 -12.80 -7.67 12.12
#